data_AF-A0A8R2JV99-F1
#
_entry.id   AF-A0A8R2JV99-F1
#
_cell.length_a   1.000
_cell.length_b   1.000
_cell.length_c   1.000
_cell.angle_alpha   90.00
_cell.angle_beta   90.00
_cell.angle_gamma   90.00
#
_symmetry.space_group_name_H-M   'P 1'
#
loop_
_entity.id
_entity.type
_entity.pdbx_description
1 polymer ?
#
loop_
_entity_poly.entity_id
_entity_poly.type
_entity_poly.pdbx_seq_one_letter_code
_entity_poly.pdbx_strand_id
1 'polypeptide(L)'
;MSGWGRSRGIGREEEVEELDEEEEEEEEPIVRVSETYRLIPGVHNRSRIYVDNLGFKYYKRETRGQRVYLVCERQKQRNQYCPATATVSANLNDNRIRLGYYHDHQPRVIDLNVPFLRETIGERGIDPAVATSFMKTLCNNEIIK
;
A
#
# COMPACT_ATOMS: atom_id res chain seq x y z
N MET A 1 -32.90 -7.09 -93.44
CA MET A 1 -33.14 -5.88 -92.62
C MET A 1 -32.97 -6.31 -91.17
N SER A 2 -31.78 -6.16 -90.60
CA SER A 2 -31.35 -5.00 -89.80
C SER A 2 -31.99 -5.01 -88.41
N GLY A 3 -31.17 -5.18 -87.36
CA GLY A 3 -31.59 -4.98 -85.97
C GLY A 3 -30.73 -5.70 -84.93
N TRP A 4 -29.52 -5.17 -84.66
CA TRP A 4 -28.72 -5.49 -83.47
C TRP A 4 -29.12 -4.55 -82.30
N GLY A 5 -29.08 -5.07 -81.08
CA GLY A 5 -29.02 -4.31 -79.81
C GLY A 5 -29.22 -5.26 -78.62
N ARG A 6 -28.20 -5.75 -77.89
CA ARG A 6 -27.35 -5.08 -76.86
C ARG A 6 -28.24 -4.22 -75.94
N SER A 7 -28.40 -4.50 -74.64
CA SER A 7 -27.35 -4.55 -73.62
C SER A 7 -27.95 -4.85 -72.23
N ARG A 8 -27.13 -5.47 -71.36
CA ARG A 8 -26.86 -5.17 -69.93
C ARG A 8 -28.09 -5.07 -69.00
N GLY A 9 -28.30 -5.96 -68.04
CA GLY A 9 -27.36 -6.36 -66.99
C GLY A 9 -27.25 -5.26 -65.95
N ILE A 10 -28.02 -5.35 -64.86
CA ILE A 10 -27.73 -4.69 -63.57
C ILE A 10 -28.17 -5.68 -62.49
N GLY A 11 -27.27 -6.60 -62.14
CA GLY A 11 -27.31 -7.20 -60.82
C GLY A 11 -27.13 -6.06 -59.83
N ARG A 12 -28.04 -5.95 -58.88
CA ARG A 12 -27.87 -5.06 -57.73
C ARG A 12 -26.86 -5.76 -56.83
N GLU A 13 -25.58 -5.46 -57.04
CA GLU A 13 -24.53 -5.78 -56.09
C GLU A 13 -24.80 -4.90 -54.86
N GLU A 14 -25.25 -5.53 -53.78
CA GLU A 14 -25.32 -4.89 -52.47
C GLU A 14 -23.87 -4.73 -52.00
N GLU A 15 -23.37 -3.50 -52.10
CA GLU A 15 -22.10 -3.08 -51.55
C GLU A 15 -22.22 -3.19 -50.02
N VAL A 16 -21.65 -4.27 -49.47
CA VAL A 16 -21.56 -4.45 -48.03
C VAL A 16 -20.44 -3.51 -47.57
N GLU A 17 -20.81 -2.40 -46.94
CA GLU A 17 -19.85 -1.56 -46.22
C GLU A 17 -19.26 -2.42 -45.09
N GLU A 18 -18.00 -2.83 -45.24
CA GLU A 18 -17.22 -3.40 -44.14
C GLU A 18 -16.99 -2.28 -43.13
N LEU A 19 -17.78 -2.30 -42.06
CA LEU A 19 -17.52 -1.53 -40.86
C LEU A 19 -16.25 -2.11 -40.24
N ASP A 20 -15.12 -1.41 -40.38
CA ASP A 20 -13.94 -1.63 -39.56
C ASP A 20 -14.37 -1.46 -38.09
N GLU A 21 -14.65 -2.59 -37.44
CA GLU A 21 -14.75 -2.67 -35.99
C GLU A 21 -13.35 -2.36 -35.45
N GLU A 22 -13.10 -1.09 -35.12
CA GLU A 22 -11.95 -0.70 -34.32
C GLU A 22 -12.04 -1.49 -33.01
N GLU A 23 -11.29 -2.59 -32.91
CA GLU A 23 -11.12 -3.34 -31.68
C GLU A 23 -10.60 -2.36 -30.63
N GLU A 24 -11.46 -1.93 -29.70
CA GLU A 24 -11.06 -1.26 -28.48
C GLU A 24 -10.11 -2.21 -27.74
N GLU A 25 -8.80 -2.02 -27.89
CA GLU A 25 -7.79 -2.71 -27.10
C GLU A 25 -8.10 -2.43 -25.62
N GLU A 26 -8.75 -3.39 -24.95
CA GLU A 26 -8.99 -3.33 -23.52
C GLU A 26 -7.63 -3.25 -22.81
N GLU A 27 -7.23 -2.04 -22.37
CA GLU A 27 -6.01 -1.85 -21.61
C GLU A 27 -6.01 -2.76 -20.39
N GLU A 28 -5.13 -3.76 -20.36
CA GLU A 28 -5.04 -4.68 -19.23
C GLU A 28 -4.84 -3.88 -17.92
N PRO A 29 -5.62 -4.16 -16.86
CA PRO A 29 -5.53 -3.41 -15.62
C PRO A 29 -4.14 -3.61 -15.02
N ILE A 30 -3.37 -2.51 -14.90
CA ILE A 30 -2.05 -2.52 -14.25
C ILE A 30 -2.22 -3.00 -12.80
N VAL A 31 -1.90 -4.27 -12.54
CA VAL A 31 -1.88 -4.83 -11.20
C VAL A 31 -0.73 -4.17 -10.43
N ARG A 32 -1.06 -3.20 -9.58
CA ARG A 32 -0.07 -2.54 -8.72
C ARG A 32 0.39 -3.54 -7.66
N VAL A 33 1.66 -3.93 -7.72
CA VAL A 33 2.29 -4.82 -6.75
C VAL A 33 3.08 -3.99 -5.72
N SER A 34 3.12 -4.45 -4.48
CA SER A 34 3.98 -3.87 -3.44
C SER A 34 5.45 -4.19 -3.75
N GLU A 35 6.26 -3.15 -3.97
CA GLU A 35 7.65 -3.27 -4.41
C GLU A 35 8.64 -2.80 -3.36
N THR A 36 8.31 -1.69 -2.69
CA THR A 36 9.19 -1.05 -1.70
C THR A 36 8.45 -0.81 -0.40
N TYR A 37 9.21 -0.61 0.68
CA TYR A 37 8.66 -0.25 1.98
C TYR A 37 9.44 0.87 2.65
N ARG A 38 8.78 1.50 3.62
CA ARG A 38 9.37 2.41 4.62
C ARG A 38 8.98 1.97 6.03
N LEU A 39 9.76 2.41 7.01
CA LEU A 39 9.45 2.21 8.42
C LEU A 39 8.82 3.47 9.00
N ILE A 40 7.75 3.30 9.78
CA ILE A 40 7.19 4.36 10.61
C ILE A 40 7.19 3.93 12.09
N PRO A 41 7.22 4.88 13.03
CA PRO A 41 7.15 4.56 14.45
C PRO A 41 5.82 3.90 14.82
N GLY A 42 5.88 2.84 15.61
CA GLY A 42 4.70 2.20 16.17
C GLY A 42 4.18 2.90 17.43
N VAL A 43 3.22 2.28 18.11
CA VAL A 43 2.62 2.83 19.34
C VAL A 43 3.55 2.65 20.54
N HIS A 44 4.25 1.51 20.61
CA HIS A 44 5.21 1.25 21.68
C HIS A 44 6.57 1.83 21.36
N ASN A 45 7.32 2.20 22.39
CA ASN A 45 8.68 2.72 22.23
C ASN A 45 9.55 1.73 21.42
N ARG A 46 10.32 2.25 20.47
CA ARG A 46 11.18 1.49 19.53
C ARG A 46 10.45 0.46 18.65
N SER A 47 9.13 0.37 18.72
CA SER A 47 8.37 -0.46 17.77
C SER A 47 8.34 0.22 16.40
N ARG A 48 8.43 -0.58 15.34
CA ARG A 48 8.40 -0.10 13.97
C ARG A 48 7.28 -0.79 13.21
N ILE A 49 6.65 -0.07 12.28
CA ILE A 49 5.63 -0.57 11.38
C ILE A 49 6.19 -0.47 9.96
N TYR A 50 6.03 -1.54 9.19
CA TYR A 50 6.41 -1.58 7.78
C TYR A 50 5.24 -1.06 6.96
N VAL A 51 5.49 -0.12 6.06
CA VAL A 51 4.49 0.46 5.16
C VAL A 51 4.99 0.30 3.75
N ASP A 52 4.25 -0.39 2.89
CA ASP A 52 4.63 -0.51 1.48
C ASP A 52 4.33 0.76 0.66
N ASN A 53 4.76 0.78 -0.60
CA ASN A 53 4.50 1.87 -1.54
C ASN A 53 3.02 2.05 -1.91
N LEU A 54 2.15 1.08 -1.59
CA LEU A 54 0.71 1.16 -1.80
C LEU A 54 -0.04 1.63 -0.53
N GLY A 55 0.64 1.78 0.60
CA GLY A 55 0.08 2.23 1.87
C GLY A 55 -0.46 1.10 2.76
N PHE A 56 -0.18 -0.16 2.44
CA PHE A 56 -0.48 -1.27 3.34
C PHE A 56 0.49 -1.32 4.50
N LYS A 57 -0.06 -1.58 5.68
CA LYS A 57 0.69 -1.66 6.94
C LYS A 57 0.90 -3.10 7.34
N TYR A 58 2.11 -3.39 7.79
CA TYR A 58 2.50 -4.69 8.30
C TYR A 58 3.21 -4.60 9.64
N TYR A 59 2.94 -5.59 10.48
CA TYR A 59 3.67 -5.84 11.72
C TYR A 59 4.68 -6.96 11.53
N LYS A 60 5.82 -6.85 12.20
CA LYS A 60 6.78 -7.94 12.30
C LYS A 60 6.15 -9.13 13.03
N ARG A 61 6.16 -10.29 12.39
CA ARG A 61 5.81 -11.58 13.01
C ARG A 61 7.03 -12.24 13.62
N GLU A 62 8.09 -12.39 12.82
CA GLU A 62 9.34 -13.05 13.24
C GLU A 62 10.51 -12.65 12.34
N THR A 63 11.73 -12.95 12.78
CA THR A 63 12.94 -12.87 11.94
C THR A 63 13.56 -14.26 11.90
N ARG A 64 13.88 -14.76 10.70
CA ARG A 64 14.62 -16.01 10.52
C ARG A 64 15.76 -15.79 9.54
N GLY A 65 16.99 -15.95 10.01
CA GLY A 65 18.19 -15.65 9.23
C GLY A 65 18.17 -14.22 8.69
N GLN A 66 18.35 -14.07 7.37
CA GLN A 66 18.38 -12.78 6.68
C GLN A 66 17.00 -12.26 6.27
N ARG A 67 15.91 -12.84 6.78
CA ARG A 67 14.53 -12.46 6.41
C ARG A 67 13.72 -12.04 7.62
N VAL A 68 12.93 -10.98 7.44
CA VAL A 68 11.89 -10.56 8.38
C VAL A 68 10.53 -10.91 7.77
N TYR A 69 9.73 -11.66 8.51
CA TYR A 69 8.38 -12.06 8.13
C TYR A 69 7.39 -11.06 8.69
N LEU A 70 6.51 -10.57 7.83
CA LEU A 70 5.56 -9.52 8.08
C LEU A 70 4.14 -10.03 7.88
N VAL A 71 3.21 -9.47 8.65
CA VAL A 71 1.78 -9.77 8.56
C VAL A 71 0.98 -8.48 8.48
N CYS A 72 -0.09 -8.47 7.70
CA CYS A 72 -0.97 -7.31 7.59
C CYS A 72 -1.47 -6.83 8.97
N GLU A 73 -1.64 -5.51 9.14
CA GLU A 73 -2.20 -4.92 10.36
C GLU A 73 -3.57 -5.49 10.75
N ARG A 74 -4.34 -5.99 9.77
CA ARG A 74 -5.68 -6.53 10.00
C ARG A 74 -5.70 -8.03 10.29
N GLN A 75 -4.57 -8.74 10.22
CA GLN A 75 -4.56 -10.20 10.45
C GLN A 75 -5.01 -10.58 11.88
N LYS A 76 -4.86 -9.67 12.87
CA LYS A 76 -5.35 -9.88 14.24
C LYS A 76 -6.79 -9.39 14.47
N GLN A 77 -7.44 -8.77 13.49
CA GLN A 77 -8.78 -8.21 13.61
C GLN A 77 -9.81 -9.25 13.17
N ARG A 78 -10.61 -9.77 14.12
CA ARG A 78 -11.59 -10.85 13.85
C ARG A 78 -12.58 -10.53 12.71
N ASN A 79 -13.04 -9.28 12.64
CA ASN A 79 -14.09 -8.88 11.68
C ASN A 79 -13.55 -8.23 10.39
N GLN A 80 -12.22 -8.06 10.28
CA GLN A 80 -11.56 -7.44 9.12
C GLN A 80 -10.30 -8.22 8.76
N TYR A 81 -10.30 -9.53 9.01
CA TYR A 81 -9.13 -10.38 8.82
C TYR A 81 -8.60 -10.23 7.40
N CYS A 82 -7.28 -10.08 7.27
CA CYS A 82 -6.59 -10.06 5.99
C CYS A 82 -5.52 -11.16 5.97
N PRO A 83 -5.48 -12.02 4.95
CA PRO A 83 -4.49 -13.10 4.84
C PRO A 83 -3.10 -12.59 4.40
N ALA A 84 -2.98 -11.32 4.00
CA ALA A 84 -1.75 -10.81 3.43
C ALA A 84 -0.54 -10.96 4.36
N THR A 85 0.52 -11.50 3.79
CA THR A 85 1.83 -11.65 4.42
C THR A 85 2.88 -11.10 3.49
N ALA A 86 4.00 -10.68 4.06
CA ALA A 86 5.11 -10.19 3.27
C ALA A 86 6.45 -10.59 3.90
N THR A 87 7.51 -10.48 3.12
CA THR A 87 8.88 -10.68 3.58
C THR A 87 9.77 -9.53 3.12
N VAL A 88 10.67 -9.13 3.98
CA VAL A 88 11.72 -8.13 3.70
C VAL A 88 13.07 -8.66 4.16
N SER A 89 14.14 -8.05 3.66
CA SER A 89 15.49 -8.34 4.13
C SER A 89 15.67 -7.92 5.60
N ALA A 90 16.51 -8.65 6.34
CA ALA A 90 16.99 -8.20 7.65
C ALA A 90 17.98 -7.03 7.53
N ASN A 91 18.56 -6.83 6.33
CA ASN A 91 19.36 -5.66 6.03
C ASN A 91 18.44 -4.46 5.75
N LEU A 92 18.46 -3.46 6.65
CA LEU A 92 17.61 -2.27 6.55
C LEU A 92 17.94 -1.35 5.37
N ASN A 93 19.10 -1.55 4.72
CA ASN A 93 19.45 -0.82 3.50
C ASN A 93 18.74 -1.38 2.26
N ASP A 94 18.13 -2.57 2.36
CA ASP A 94 17.29 -3.14 1.32
C ASP A 94 15.82 -2.82 1.62
N ASN A 95 15.26 -1.91 0.83
CA ASN A 95 13.89 -1.44 0.97
C ASN A 95 12.88 -2.25 0.14
N ARG A 96 13.27 -3.40 -0.42
CA ARG A 96 12.36 -4.26 -1.19
C ARG A 96 11.45 -5.07 -0.29
N ILE A 97 10.19 -5.19 -0.70
CA ILE A 97 9.19 -6.04 -0.06
C ILE A 97 8.69 -7.09 -1.06
N ARG A 98 8.42 -8.30 -0.56
CA ARG A 98 7.85 -9.39 -1.36
C ARG A 98 6.60 -9.91 -0.68
N LEU A 99 5.47 -9.86 -1.37
CA LEU A 99 4.22 -10.42 -0.88
C LEU A 99 4.25 -11.95 -0.91
N GLY A 100 3.80 -12.58 0.16
CA GLY A 100 3.46 -14.00 0.19
C GLY A 100 1.98 -14.24 -0.13
N TYR A 101 1.12 -13.31 0.29
CA TYR A 101 -0.32 -13.30 0.00
C TYR A 101 -0.77 -11.87 -0.25
N TYR A 102 -1.74 -11.68 -1.15
CA TYR A 102 -2.31 -10.37 -1.49
C TYR A 102 -3.30 -9.86 -0.44
N HIS A 103 -3.48 -8.54 -0.44
CA HIS A 103 -4.53 -7.88 0.35
C HIS A 103 -5.89 -8.04 -0.31
N ASP A 104 -6.91 -8.18 0.51
CA ASP A 104 -8.33 -8.23 0.18
C ASP A 104 -9.09 -6.98 0.66
N HIS A 105 -8.35 -5.91 0.94
CA HIS A 105 -8.89 -4.65 1.42
C HIS A 105 -8.12 -3.47 0.84
N GLN A 106 -8.72 -2.29 0.86
CA GLN A 106 -8.02 -1.06 0.49
C GLN A 106 -7.02 -0.63 1.59
N PRO A 107 -5.90 0.02 1.19
CA PRO A 107 -4.98 0.62 2.15
C PRO A 107 -5.68 1.74 2.92
N ARG A 108 -5.27 1.97 4.17
CA ARG A 108 -5.80 3.08 4.97
C ARG A 108 -4.95 4.32 4.71
N VAL A 109 -5.57 5.51 4.72
CA VAL A 109 -4.82 6.78 4.75
C VAL A 109 -3.93 6.80 5.99
N ILE A 110 -2.66 7.15 5.79
CA ILE A 110 -1.66 7.22 6.87
C ILE A 110 -1.30 8.69 7.06
N ASP A 111 -1.73 9.28 8.18
CA ASP A 111 -1.13 10.51 8.67
C ASP A 111 0.24 10.18 9.26
N LEU A 112 1.29 10.67 8.61
CA LEU A 112 2.67 10.44 9.03
C LEU A 112 3.08 11.33 10.20
N ASN A 113 2.43 12.48 10.40
CA ASN A 113 2.80 13.42 11.45
C ASN A 113 2.59 12.81 12.85
N VAL A 114 1.47 12.10 13.04
CA VAL A 114 1.12 11.52 14.33
C VAL A 114 2.12 10.45 14.81
N PRO A 115 2.55 9.47 13.98
CA PRO A 115 3.62 8.54 14.35
C PRO A 115 4.93 9.18 14.78
N PHE A 116 5.44 10.15 14.03
CA PHE A 116 6.72 10.80 14.35
C PHE A 116 6.62 11.71 15.58
N LEU A 117 5.53 12.48 15.70
CA LEU A 117 5.29 13.31 16.89
C LEU A 117 5.24 12.46 18.16
N ARG A 118 4.54 11.31 18.12
CA ARG A 118 4.48 10.37 19.25
C ARG A 118 5.86 9.84 19.61
N GLU A 119 6.70 9.50 18.64
CA GLU A 119 8.07 9.05 18.89
C GLU A 119 8.88 10.15 19.58
N THR A 120 8.85 11.39 19.07
CA THR A 120 9.56 12.51 19.68
C THR A 120 9.11 12.80 21.11
N ILE A 121 7.79 12.77 21.37
CA ILE A 121 7.25 12.95 22.73
C ILE A 121 7.67 11.78 23.62
N GLY A 122 7.60 10.55 23.12
CA GLY A 122 8.01 9.35 23.85
C GLY A 122 9.49 9.36 24.23
N GLU A 123 10.36 9.76 23.31
CA GLU A 123 11.81 9.90 23.53
C GLU A 123 12.12 10.97 24.59
N ARG A 124 11.43 12.12 24.55
CA ARG A 124 11.57 13.15 25.58
C ARG A 124 11.03 12.70 26.94
N GLY A 125 9.94 11.94 26.96
CA GLY A 125 9.32 11.46 28.21
C GLY A 125 10.17 10.43 28.95
N ILE A 126 11.05 9.71 28.26
CA ILE A 126 12.01 8.77 28.88
C ILE A 126 13.36 9.39 29.20
N ASP A 127 13.63 10.62 28.76
CA ASP A 127 14.87 11.34 29.08
C ASP A 127 14.88 11.63 30.59
N PRO A 128 15.85 11.06 31.36
CA PRO A 128 15.93 11.28 32.80
C PRO A 128 16.02 12.75 33.19
N ALA A 129 16.66 13.60 32.38
CA ALA A 129 16.79 15.03 32.67
C ALA A 129 15.44 15.77 32.52
N VAL A 130 14.65 15.40 31.51
CA VAL A 130 13.31 15.95 31.28
C VAL A 130 12.32 15.40 32.31
N ALA A 131 12.34 14.09 32.55
CA ALA A 131 11.46 13.46 33.54
C ALA A 131 11.71 13.99 34.96
N THR A 132 12.97 14.15 35.37
CA THR A 132 13.30 14.69 36.70
C THR A 132 12.98 16.17 36.83
N SER A 133 13.17 16.99 35.79
CA SER A 133 12.78 18.40 35.82
C SER A 133 11.26 18.58 35.84
N PHE A 134 10.52 17.76 35.09
CA PHE A 134 9.05 17.72 35.15
C PHE A 134 8.55 17.33 36.54
N MET A 135 9.09 16.26 37.13
CA MET A 135 8.73 15.83 38.50
C MET A 135 9.06 16.89 39.55
N LYS A 136 10.21 17.55 39.45
CA LYS A 136 10.57 18.68 40.33
C LYS A 136 9.58 19.84 40.20
N THR A 137 9.13 20.14 38.98
CA THR A 137 8.16 21.21 38.72
C THR A 137 6.80 20.86 39.32
N LEU A 138 6.34 19.61 39.18
CA LEU A 138 5.11 19.13 39.81
C LEU A 138 5.19 19.21 41.34
N CYS A 139 6.26 18.69 41.96
CA CYS A 139 6.46 18.79 43.40
C CYS A 139 6.48 20.25 43.88
N ASN A 140 7.19 21.14 43.18
CA ASN A 140 7.25 22.55 43.57
C ASN A 140 5.89 23.23 43.47
N ASN A 141 5.09 22.92 42.45
CA ASN A 141 3.74 23.47 42.30
C ASN A 141 2.75 22.92 43.35
N GLU A 142 2.97 21.70 43.86
CA GLU A 142 2.18 21.16 44.98
C GLU A 142 2.61 21.71 46.35
N ILE A 143 3.88 22.08 46.51
CA ILE A 143 4.42 22.67 47.74
C ILE A 143 4.04 24.16 47.87
N ILE A 144 3.84 24.88 46.76
CA ILE A 144 3.43 26.29 46.75
C ILE A 144 1.89 26.43 46.90
N LYS A 145 1.25 25.53 47.64
CA LYS A 145 -0.17 25.64 48.03
C LYS A 145 -0.33 25.98 49.50
#